data_AF-A0A819U4T1-F1
#
_entry.id   AF-A0A819U4T1-F1
#
_cell.length_a   1.000
_cell.length_b   1.000
_cell.length_c   1.000
_cell.angle_alpha   90.00
_cell.angle_beta   90.00
_cell.angle_gamma   90.00
#
_symmetry.space_group_name_H-M   'P 1'
#
loop_
_entity.id
_entity.type
_entity.pdbx_description
1 polymer ?
#
loop_
_entity_poly.entity_id
_entity_poly.type
_entity_poly.pdbx_seq_one_letter_code
_entity_poly.pdbx_strand_id
1 'polypeptide(L)'
;MPTDLTNTPDELFEKFVNAQTFKTILHSFDDLCRSIRLDRKIIGYGKRSLYKFLTSKLTSWKSKSLWTKIDKRGSQKEYENGNACADMKVKNTYKNSSK
;
A
#
# COMPACT_ATOMS: atom_id res chain seq x y z
N MET A 1 -10.19 24.83 -21.21
CA MET A 1 -11.00 23.65 -20.86
C MET A 1 -10.15 22.73 -20.00
N PRO A 2 -10.33 22.65 -18.67
CA PRO A 2 -9.57 21.69 -17.87
C PRO A 2 -10.29 20.35 -17.92
N THR A 3 -9.63 19.34 -18.48
CA THR A 3 -10.05 17.94 -18.39
C THR A 3 -9.95 17.50 -16.94
N ASP A 4 -11.10 17.35 -16.28
CA ASP A 4 -11.23 16.66 -15.00
C ASP A 4 -10.97 15.16 -15.23
N LEU A 5 -9.69 14.79 -15.40
CA LEU A 5 -9.21 13.43 -15.56
C LEU A 5 -8.82 12.91 -14.18
N THR A 6 -9.80 12.43 -13.42
CA THR A 6 -9.53 11.61 -12.24
C THR A 6 -8.82 10.35 -12.70
N ASN A 7 -7.49 10.29 -12.51
CA ASN A 7 -6.67 9.13 -12.88
C ASN A 7 -7.28 7.84 -12.31
N THR A 8 -7.28 6.77 -13.10
CA THR A 8 -7.77 5.46 -12.67
C THR A 8 -6.88 4.88 -11.55
N PRO A 9 -7.39 3.92 -10.75
CA PRO A 9 -6.56 3.24 -9.73
C PRO A 9 -5.28 2.62 -10.31
N ASP A 10 -5.33 2.10 -11.54
CA ASP A 10 -4.15 1.53 -12.20
C ASP A 10 -3.13 2.61 -12.58
N GLU A 11 -3.57 3.74 -13.14
CA GLU A 11 -2.67 4.88 -13.44
C GLU A 11 -2.04 5.46 -12.18
N LEU A 12 -2.80 5.56 -11.09
CA LEU A 12 -2.29 6.02 -9.79
C LEU A 12 -1.30 5.03 -9.19
N PHE A 13 -1.55 3.73 -9.35
CA PHE A 13 -0.61 2.68 -8.95
C PHE A 13 0.70 2.78 -9.74
N GLU A 14 0.63 3.03 -11.04
CA GLU A 14 1.83 3.25 -11.86
C GLU A 14 2.60 4.50 -11.46
N LYS A 15 1.91 5.61 -11.18
CA LYS A 15 2.55 6.82 -10.67
C LYS A 15 3.25 6.55 -9.33
N PHE A 16 2.64 5.77 -8.45
CA PHE A 16 3.23 5.37 -7.18
C PHE A 16 4.49 4.51 -7.36
N VAL A 17 4.43 3.48 -8.22
CA VAL A 17 5.58 2.60 -8.46
C VAL A 17 6.74 3.33 -9.14
N ASN A 18 6.46 4.32 -10.00
CA ASN A 18 7.49 5.07 -10.71
C ASN A 18 7.96 6.33 -9.97
N ALA A 19 7.37 6.69 -8.83
CA ALA A 19 7.75 7.88 -8.09
C ALA A 19 9.18 7.75 -7.52
N GLN A 20 10.03 8.76 -7.74
CA GLN A 20 11.45 8.73 -7.35
C GLN A 20 11.81 9.67 -6.20
N THR A 21 10.87 10.52 -5.76
CA THR A 21 11.08 11.42 -4.62
C THR A 21 10.15 11.05 -3.48
N PHE A 22 10.59 11.28 -2.24
CA PHE A 22 9.77 11.02 -1.05
C PHE A 22 8.41 11.72 -1.12
N LYS A 23 8.39 13.00 -1.50
CA LYS A 23 7.16 13.79 -1.65
C LYS A 23 6.21 13.17 -2.68
N THR A 24 6.73 12.78 -3.84
CA THR A 24 5.91 12.16 -4.90
C THR A 24 5.41 10.78 -4.51
N ILE A 25 6.19 9.99 -3.78
CA ILE A 25 5.79 8.66 -3.29
C ILE A 25 4.62 8.82 -2.31
N LEU A 26 4.73 9.73 -1.34
CA LEU A 26 3.64 9.97 -0.38
C LEU A 26 2.36 10.45 -1.06
N HIS A 27 2.47 11.42 -1.97
CA HIS A 27 1.30 11.98 -2.65
C HIS A 27 0.60 10.96 -3.56
N SER A 28 1.37 10.25 -4.39
CA SER A 28 0.81 9.22 -5.28
C SER A 28 0.18 8.07 -4.51
N PHE A 29 0.75 7.69 -3.37
CA PHE A 29 0.15 6.69 -2.49
C PHE A 29 -1.16 7.16 -1.86
N ASP A 30 -1.22 8.42 -1.42
CA ASP A 30 -2.44 9.02 -0.85
C ASP A 30 -3.57 9.13 -1.90
N ASP A 31 -3.25 9.57 -3.12
CA ASP A 31 -4.20 9.59 -4.24
C ASP A 31 -4.70 8.19 -4.60
N LEU A 32 -3.80 7.20 -4.63
CA LEU A 32 -4.15 5.80 -4.84
C LEU A 32 -5.10 5.30 -3.75
N CYS A 33 -4.81 5.58 -2.48
CA CYS A 33 -5.66 5.18 -1.36
C CYS A 33 -7.06 5.79 -1.46
N ARG A 34 -7.17 7.06 -1.85
CA ARG A 34 -8.44 7.75 -2.08
C ARG A 34 -9.23 7.13 -3.23
N SER A 35 -8.59 6.81 -4.35
CA SER A 35 -9.27 6.27 -5.53
C SER A 35 -9.89 4.89 -5.28
N ILE A 36 -9.26 4.06 -4.45
CA ILE A 36 -9.79 2.74 -4.05
C ILE A 36 -10.68 2.79 -2.80
N ARG A 37 -10.98 3.99 -2.28
CA ARG A 37 -11.77 4.23 -1.06
C ARG A 37 -11.24 3.44 0.14
N LEU A 38 -9.92 3.41 0.32
CA LEU A 38 -9.30 2.78 1.47
C LEU A 38 -9.64 3.57 2.75
N ASP A 39 -10.38 2.95 3.67
CA ASP A 39 -10.75 3.56 4.95
C ASP A 39 -9.52 3.67 5.87
N ARG A 40 -9.36 4.83 6.53
CA ARG A 40 -8.34 5.07 7.56
C ARG A 40 -8.41 4.04 8.69
N LYS A 41 -9.58 3.48 8.97
CA LYS A 41 -9.74 2.38 9.92
C LYS A 41 -8.95 1.14 9.49
N ILE A 42 -8.96 0.77 8.21
CA ILE A 42 -8.21 -0.38 7.67
C ILE A 42 -6.69 -0.19 7.83
N ILE A 43 -6.21 1.05 7.69
CA ILE A 43 -4.81 1.41 7.95
C ILE A 43 -4.47 1.25 9.43
N GLY A 44 -5.41 1.57 10.33
CA GLY A 44 -5.26 1.43 11.79
C GLY A 44 -5.33 0.00 12.32
N TYR A 45 -6.03 -0.92 11.64
CA TYR A 45 -6.16 -2.33 12.07
C TYR A 45 -4.92 -3.20 11.81
N GLY A 46 -3.88 -2.64 11.18
CA GLY A 46 -2.57 -3.27 11.04
C GLY A 46 -2.12 -3.49 9.59
N LYS A 47 -0.84 -3.82 9.41
CA LYS A 47 -0.22 -3.94 8.08
C LYS A 47 -0.83 -5.06 7.22
N ARG A 48 -1.31 -6.15 7.83
CA ARG A 48 -1.90 -7.29 7.09
C ARG A 48 -3.27 -6.94 6.49
N SER A 49 -4.09 -6.13 7.16
CA SER A 49 -5.40 -5.70 6.63
C SER A 49 -5.23 -4.75 5.45
N LEU A 50 -4.24 -3.84 5.52
CA LEU A 50 -3.92 -2.94 4.42
C LEU A 50 -3.50 -3.69 3.15
N TYR A 51 -2.53 -4.62 3.26
CA TYR A 51 -2.05 -5.37 2.10
C TYR A 51 -3.16 -6.18 1.43
N LYS A 52 -3.96 -6.91 2.21
CA LYS A 52 -5.11 -7.68 1.69
C LYS A 52 -6.14 -6.80 0.98
N PHE A 53 -6.37 -5.59 1.47
CA PHE A 53 -7.28 -4.66 0.82
C PHE A 53 -6.72 -4.15 -0.51
N LEU A 54 -5.43 -3.77 -0.54
CA LEU A 54 -4.75 -3.32 -1.76
C LEU A 54 -4.81 -4.39 -2.85
N THR A 55 -4.48 -5.64 -2.53
CA THR A 55 -4.51 -6.73 -3.52
C THR A 55 -5.91 -7.07 -4.00
N SER A 56 -6.94 -6.86 -3.16
CA SER A 56 -8.35 -7.04 -3.55
C SER A 56 -8.86 -5.95 -4.50
N LYS A 57 -8.35 -4.72 -4.39
CA LYS A 57 -8.82 -3.58 -5.21
C LYS A 57 -7.97 -3.36 -6.47
N LEU A 58 -6.70 -3.75 -6.44
CA LEU A 58 -5.75 -3.56 -7.53
C LEU A 58 -5.46 -4.90 -8.20
N THR A 59 -6.30 -5.27 -9.16
CA THR A 59 -6.30 -6.60 -9.78
C THR A 59 -5.78 -6.65 -11.23
N SER A 60 -5.20 -5.56 -11.72
CA SER A 60 -4.60 -5.51 -13.07
C SER A 60 -3.39 -6.44 -13.18
N TRP A 61 -3.01 -6.80 -14.41
CA TRP A 61 -1.85 -7.66 -14.66
C TRP A 61 -0.56 -7.03 -14.09
N LYS A 62 -0.48 -5.70 -14.09
CA LYS A 62 0.67 -4.94 -13.62
C LYS A 62 0.80 -5.00 -12.11
N SER A 63 -0.27 -4.73 -11.36
CA SER A 63 -0.27 -4.85 -9.90
C SER A 63 -0.03 -6.28 -9.45
N LYS A 64 -0.65 -7.26 -10.12
CA LYS A 64 -0.44 -8.70 -9.86
C LYS A 64 1.02 -9.13 -9.95
N SER A 65 1.79 -8.56 -10.88
CA SER A 65 3.23 -8.88 -10.99
C SER A 65 4.03 -8.47 -9.75
N LEU A 66 3.64 -7.38 -9.09
CA LEU A 66 4.24 -6.94 -7.83
C LEU A 66 3.76 -7.82 -6.67
N TRP A 67 2.45 -8.11 -6.60
CA TRP A 67 1.87 -8.96 -5.55
C TRP A 67 2.52 -10.33 -5.52
N THR A 68 2.73 -10.98 -6.68
CA THR A 68 3.44 -12.27 -6.75
C THR A 68 4.83 -12.23 -6.10
N LYS A 69 5.58 -11.13 -6.26
CA LYS A 69 6.90 -10.99 -5.62
C LYS A 69 6.80 -10.85 -4.10
N ILE A 70 5.84 -10.05 -3.64
CA ILE A 70 5.58 -9.83 -2.22
C ILE A 70 5.06 -11.11 -1.55
N ASP A 71 4.10 -11.78 -2.17
CA ASP A 71 3.50 -13.03 -1.69
C ASP A 71 4.55 -14.14 -1.59
N LYS A 72 5.40 -14.29 -2.63
CA LYS A 72 6.51 -15.25 -2.61
C LYS A 72 7.48 -15.00 -1.45
N ARG A 73 7.71 -13.73 -1.09
CA ARG A 73 8.54 -13.39 0.07
C ARG A 73 7.80 -13.66 1.37
N GLY A 74 6.52 -13.29 1.47
CA GLY A 74 5.69 -13.48 2.66
C GLY A 74 5.40 -14.94 2.99
N SER A 75 5.44 -15.83 1.98
CA SER A 75 5.23 -17.28 2.14
C SER A 75 6.49 -18.04 2.56
N GLN A 76 7.62 -17.36 2.79
CA GLN A 76 8.81 -18.02 3.30
C GLN A 76 8.57 -18.51 4.74
N LYS A 77 9.14 -19.68 5.08
CA LYS A 77 8.90 -20.38 6.34
C LYS A 77 9.21 -19.52 7.58
N GLU A 78 10.19 -18.64 7.46
CA GLU A 78 10.66 -17.75 8.53
C GLU A 78 9.60 -16.73 8.97
N TYR A 79 8.59 -16.46 8.13
CA TYR A 79 7.48 -15.58 8.49
C TYR A 79 6.28 -16.34 9.09
N GLU A 80 6.28 -17.67 9.09
CA GLU A 80 5.20 -18.52 9.64
C GLU A 80 3.79 -18.09 9.18
N ASN A 81 3.59 -17.84 7.89
CA ASN A 81 2.34 -17.29 7.34
C ASN A 81 1.91 -15.96 8.01
N GLY A 82 2.91 -15.16 8.35
CA GLY A 82 2.77 -13.88 9.05
C GLY A 82 2.74 -14.01 10.57
N ASN A 83 2.74 -15.20 11.17
CA ASN A 83 2.48 -15.38 12.60
C ASN A 83 3.69 -15.31 13.52
N ALA A 84 4.92 -15.34 12.96
CA ALA A 84 6.16 -15.32 13.76
C ALA A 84 6.22 -14.20 14.81
N CYS A 85 5.58 -13.06 14.54
CA CYS A 85 5.51 -11.91 15.45
C CYS A 85 4.06 -11.40 15.67
N ALA A 86 3.05 -12.27 15.65
CA ALA A 86 1.63 -11.86 15.71
C ALA A 86 1.28 -10.97 16.91
N ASP A 87 1.86 -11.26 18.09
CA ASP A 87 1.58 -10.54 19.34
C ASP A 87 2.58 -9.40 19.63
N MET A 88 3.57 -9.21 18.77
CA MET A 88 4.61 -8.21 18.96
C MET A 88 4.16 -6.82 18.46
N LYS A 89 3.96 -5.89 19.39
CA LYS A 89 3.73 -4.47 19.05
C LYS A 89 5.06 -3.73 18.95
N VAL A 90 5.52 -3.49 17.72
CA VAL A 90 6.70 -2.67 17.45
C VAL A 90 6.31 -1.19 17.47
N LYS A 91 6.89 -0.41 18.40
CA LYS A 91 6.79 1.05 18.37
C LYS A 91 7.78 1.59 17.34
N ASN A 92 7.30 1.97 16.16
CA ASN A 92 8.11 2.74 15.23
C ASN A 92 8.25 4.17 15.78
N THR A 93 9.48 4.60 16.02
CA THR A 93 9.82 5.92 16.61
C THR A 93 9.75 7.07 15.62
N TYR A 94 9.15 6.89 14.43
CA TYR A 94 8.87 7.98 13.50
C TYR A 94 7.77 8.89 14.08
N LYS A 95 8.18 9.78 14.99
CA LYS A 95 7.42 10.98 15.35
C LYS A 95 7.38 11.85 14.11
N ASN A 96 6.19 12.05 13.55
CA ASN A 96 5.96 13.17 12.65
C ASN A 96 6.17 14.42 13.50
N SER A 97 7.35 15.04 13.41
CA SER A 97 7.66 16.30 14.05
C SER A 97 6.92 17.39 13.27
N SER A 98 5.67 17.61 13.64
CA SER A 98 4.92 18.80 13.24
C SER A 98 4.30 19.39 14.50
N LYS A 99 5.12 20.15 15.22
CA LYS A 99 4.69 21.40 15.83
C LYS A 99 5.39 22.52 15.08
#